data_AF-A0A4Y2LE22-F1
#
_entry.id   AF-A0A4Y2LE22-F1
#
_cell.length_a   1.000
_cell.length_b   1.000
_cell.length_c   1.000
_cell.angle_alpha   90.00
_cell.angle_beta   90.00
_cell.angle_gamma   90.00
#
_symmetry.space_group_name_H-M   'P 1'
#
loop_
_entity.id
_entity.type
_entity.pdbx_description
1 polymer ?
#
loop_
_entity_poly.entity_id
_entity_poly.type
_entity_poly.pdbx_seq_one_letter_code
_entity_poly.pdbx_strand_id
1 'polypeptide(L)'
;MIHEKINYQEHRWIVCGDFKMLTMLLGHHAGYTKYSCFLCLWDSRARSLHWTKTDWSLRGALTPGEKKVINITLVPPEKVLLPPLHIKLGLMKQFIKSVPKDGECFRYLCSKFPKLSEANLKERVFTVPNIRKVLSDSLFSETMEDKEKETWGSFKDAVHRFLENTKDPLNKIIAQRMLTVYEAQGCKMNLKAHFLLSHIDCFPENFGAYSEEQGERFYQDVHDIERRYQGRWDAS
;
A
#
# COMPACT_ATOMS: atom_id res chain seq x y z
N MET A 1 -0.35 -25.35 -15.46
CA MET A 1 -0.11 -24.26 -14.48
C MET A 1 -1.29 -24.13 -13.52
N ILE A 2 -1.14 -23.52 -12.33
CA ILE A 2 -2.25 -23.37 -11.35
C ILE A 2 -3.49 -22.68 -11.95
N HIS A 3 -3.27 -21.72 -12.84
CA HIS A 3 -4.31 -20.99 -13.58
C HIS A 3 -5.23 -21.88 -14.43
N GLU A 4 -4.69 -22.95 -15.03
CA GLU A 4 -5.48 -23.95 -15.78
C GLU A 4 -6.26 -24.86 -14.82
N LYS A 5 -5.64 -25.24 -13.69
CA LYS A 5 -6.28 -26.09 -12.69
C LYS A 5 -7.48 -25.44 -12.02
N ILE A 6 -7.45 -24.11 -11.88
CA ILE A 6 -8.58 -23.32 -11.35
C ILE A 6 -9.52 -22.81 -12.45
N ASN A 7 -9.29 -23.20 -13.70
CA ASN A 7 -10.08 -22.83 -14.87
C ASN A 7 -10.39 -21.33 -14.94
N TYR A 8 -9.37 -20.48 -14.70
CA TYR A 8 -9.58 -19.05 -14.56
C TYR A 8 -10.16 -18.39 -15.82
N GLN A 9 -9.85 -18.92 -17.01
CA GLN A 9 -10.38 -18.39 -18.27
C GLN A 9 -11.91 -18.49 -18.36
N GLU A 10 -12.49 -19.51 -17.74
CA GLU A 10 -13.94 -19.68 -17.66
C GLU A 10 -14.55 -18.71 -16.63
N HIS A 11 -13.98 -18.65 -15.42
CA HIS A 11 -14.62 -17.92 -14.32
C HIS A 11 -14.29 -16.43 -14.28
N ARG A 12 -13.12 -16.02 -14.76
CA ARG A 12 -12.65 -14.62 -14.87
C ARG A 12 -12.81 -13.81 -13.58
N TRP A 13 -12.48 -14.44 -12.45
CA TRP A 13 -12.59 -13.84 -11.12
C TRP A 13 -11.76 -12.57 -10.99
N ILE A 14 -12.24 -11.62 -10.19
CA ILE A 14 -11.43 -10.48 -9.76
C ILE A 14 -10.44 -11.00 -8.71
N VAL A 15 -9.18 -10.63 -8.86
CA VAL A 15 -8.09 -11.06 -7.99
C VAL A 15 -7.61 -9.88 -7.16
N CYS A 16 -7.66 -10.04 -5.84
CA CYS A 16 -7.10 -9.09 -4.88
C CYS A 16 -5.87 -9.71 -4.20
N GLY A 17 -4.85 -8.90 -3.98
CA GLY A 17 -3.78 -9.23 -3.05
C GLY A 17 -2.66 -8.21 -3.09
N ASP A 18 -1.62 -8.47 -2.31
CA ASP A 18 -0.53 -7.52 -2.13
C ASP A 18 0.21 -7.24 -3.46
N PHE A 19 0.92 -6.11 -3.50
CA PHE A 19 1.65 -5.71 -4.70
C PHE A 19 2.69 -6.74 -5.16
N LYS A 20 3.21 -7.58 -4.26
CA LYS A 20 4.19 -8.62 -4.60
C LYS A 20 3.49 -9.75 -5.36
N MET A 21 2.34 -10.20 -4.89
CA MET A 21 1.49 -11.20 -5.52
C MET A 21 0.99 -10.69 -6.87
N LEU A 22 0.49 -9.45 -6.93
CA LEU A 22 0.06 -8.83 -8.19
C LEU A 22 1.21 -8.72 -9.20
N THR A 23 2.41 -8.37 -8.74
CA THR A 23 3.61 -8.34 -9.59
C THR A 23 3.89 -9.71 -10.21
N MET A 24 3.74 -10.80 -9.45
CA MET A 24 3.92 -12.17 -9.95
C MET A 24 2.83 -12.55 -10.96
N LEU A 25 1.56 -12.29 -10.67
CA LEU A 25 0.44 -12.61 -11.57
C LEU A 25 0.50 -11.83 -12.88
N LEU A 26 0.98 -10.59 -12.83
CA LEU A 26 1.12 -9.73 -14.01
C LEU A 26 2.43 -10.00 -14.77
N GLY A 27 3.26 -10.93 -14.31
CA GLY A 27 4.52 -11.30 -14.94
C GLY A 27 5.61 -10.23 -14.84
N HIS A 28 5.46 -9.27 -13.92
CA HIS A 28 6.43 -8.20 -13.71
C HIS A 28 7.62 -8.66 -12.86
N HIS A 29 8.77 -8.02 -13.07
CA HIS A 29 9.95 -8.22 -12.23
C HIS A 29 9.71 -7.66 -10.82
N ALA A 30 9.90 -8.51 -9.80
CA ALA A 30 9.76 -8.15 -8.40
C ALA A 30 10.78 -7.10 -7.93
N GLY A 31 10.48 -6.42 -6.82
CA GLY A 31 11.39 -5.45 -6.20
C GLY A 31 11.29 -4.03 -6.78
N TYR A 32 12.28 -3.19 -6.45
CA TYR A 32 12.28 -1.77 -6.80
C TYR A 32 12.83 -1.54 -8.22
N THR A 33 11.99 -1.78 -9.22
CA THR A 33 12.35 -1.69 -10.63
C THR A 33 11.93 -0.34 -11.25
N LYS A 34 12.63 0.06 -12.32
CA LYS A 34 12.20 1.13 -13.22
C LYS A 34 11.01 0.62 -14.04
N TYR A 35 9.89 1.35 -14.09
CA TYR A 35 8.60 0.91 -14.65
C TYR A 35 7.87 -0.17 -13.83
N SER A 36 7.73 0.04 -12.53
CA SER A 36 7.02 -0.88 -11.64
C SER A 36 5.49 -0.80 -11.73
N CYS A 37 4.92 0.28 -12.28
CA CYS A 37 3.49 0.36 -12.55
C CYS A 37 3.12 -0.58 -13.71
N PHE A 38 2.04 -1.34 -13.57
CA PHE A 38 1.54 -2.26 -14.60
C PHE A 38 0.54 -1.60 -15.56
N LEU A 39 0.13 -0.35 -15.32
CA LEU A 39 -0.76 0.42 -16.19
C LEU A 39 -0.02 1.42 -17.09
N CYS A 40 1.11 1.95 -16.61
CA CYS A 40 1.88 2.95 -17.35
C CYS A 40 3.40 2.77 -17.16
N LEU A 41 4.17 3.51 -17.94
CA LEU A 41 5.64 3.55 -17.91
C LEU A 41 6.15 4.56 -16.87
N TRP A 42 5.60 4.53 -15.65
CA TRP A 42 6.06 5.36 -14.54
C TRP A 42 7.53 5.08 -14.19
N ASP A 43 8.39 6.08 -14.37
CA ASP A 43 9.81 5.95 -14.04
C ASP A 43 10.05 6.21 -12.55
N SER A 44 10.09 5.12 -11.77
CA SER A 44 10.39 5.15 -10.33
C SER A 44 11.74 5.80 -9.99
N ARG A 45 12.64 5.98 -10.97
CA ARG A 45 13.95 6.64 -10.78
C ARG A 45 13.90 8.15 -11.08
N ALA A 46 12.90 8.64 -11.79
CA ALA A 46 12.76 10.05 -12.17
C ALA A 46 12.15 10.92 -11.04
N ARG A 47 12.84 10.97 -9.90
CA ARG A 47 12.31 11.58 -8.65
C ARG A 47 11.85 13.03 -8.79
N SER A 48 12.51 13.83 -9.63
CA SER A 48 12.12 15.23 -9.89
C SER A 48 10.79 15.38 -10.62
N LEU A 49 10.31 14.33 -11.28
CA LEU A 49 9.06 14.34 -12.05
C LEU A 49 7.89 13.70 -11.30
N HIS A 50 8.14 13.09 -10.13
CA HIS A 50 7.14 12.23 -9.47
C HIS A 50 5.85 12.96 -9.13
N TRP A 51 5.93 14.20 -8.67
CA TRP A 51 4.76 14.97 -8.24
C TRP A 51 4.17 15.87 -9.33
N THR A 52 4.95 16.17 -10.38
CA THR A 52 4.58 17.10 -11.44
C THR A 52 4.05 16.40 -12.70
N LYS A 53 4.49 15.17 -12.97
CA LYS A 53 4.09 14.41 -14.14
C LYS A 53 3.06 13.36 -13.79
N THR A 54 1.85 13.49 -14.35
CA THR A 54 0.75 12.52 -14.19
C THR A 54 0.48 11.71 -15.45
N ASP A 55 0.89 12.20 -16.61
CA ASP A 55 0.63 11.68 -17.97
C ASP A 55 1.71 10.68 -18.46
N TRP A 56 2.06 9.72 -17.61
CA TRP A 56 3.02 8.68 -18.00
C TRP A 56 2.45 7.82 -19.13
N SER A 57 3.27 7.51 -20.14
CA SER A 57 2.85 6.72 -21.30
C SER A 57 2.22 5.41 -20.85
N LEU A 58 1.00 5.14 -21.31
CA LEU A 58 0.28 3.92 -20.96
C LEU A 58 0.99 2.70 -21.52
N ARG A 59 0.82 1.55 -20.85
CA ARG A 59 1.26 0.27 -21.39
C ARG A 59 0.22 -0.22 -22.40
N GLY A 60 0.68 -0.58 -23.61
CA GLY A 60 -0.18 -1.21 -24.61
C GLY A 60 -0.44 -2.68 -24.28
N ALA A 61 0.62 -3.48 -24.16
CA ALA A 61 0.57 -4.88 -23.74
C ALA A 61 1.66 -5.18 -22.70
N LEU A 62 1.43 -6.21 -21.88
CA LEU A 62 2.43 -6.76 -20.96
C LEU A 62 3.25 -7.85 -21.67
N THR A 63 4.09 -7.43 -22.62
CA THR A 63 4.92 -8.34 -23.43
C THR A 63 6.16 -8.80 -22.66
N PRO A 64 6.39 -10.11 -22.46
CA PRO A 64 7.60 -10.62 -21.81
C PRO A 64 8.88 -10.15 -22.50
N GLY A 65 9.86 -9.72 -21.71
CA GLY A 65 11.12 -9.13 -22.18
C GLY A 65 11.10 -7.61 -22.27
N GLU A 66 9.94 -6.96 -22.24
CA GLU A 66 9.80 -5.52 -22.37
C GLU A 66 9.49 -4.83 -21.05
N LYS A 67 10.08 -3.63 -20.83
CA LYS A 67 9.68 -2.69 -19.76
C LYS A 67 9.40 -3.34 -18.39
N LYS A 68 10.24 -4.31 -18.03
CA LYS A 68 10.21 -5.10 -16.76
C LYS A 68 9.09 -6.13 -16.62
N VAL A 69 8.45 -6.51 -17.72
CA VAL A 69 7.69 -7.76 -17.81
C VAL A 69 8.69 -8.88 -18.13
N ILE A 70 8.71 -9.92 -17.30
CA ILE A 70 9.64 -11.06 -17.41
C ILE A 70 8.94 -12.37 -17.72
N ASN A 71 7.65 -12.47 -17.41
CA ASN A 71 6.84 -13.67 -17.63
C ASN A 71 5.52 -13.30 -18.30
N ILE A 72 4.85 -14.31 -18.86
CA ILE A 72 3.50 -14.17 -19.40
C ILE A 72 2.55 -13.77 -18.26
N THR A 73 1.70 -12.78 -18.53
CA THR A 73 0.65 -12.36 -17.62
C THR A 73 -0.39 -13.47 -17.43
N LEU A 74 -0.63 -13.85 -16.17
CA LEU A 74 -1.59 -14.90 -15.81
C LEU A 74 -3.01 -14.36 -15.62
N VAL A 75 -3.15 -13.08 -15.27
CA VAL A 75 -4.43 -12.43 -15.00
C VAL A 75 -4.45 -11.07 -15.69
N PRO A 76 -5.49 -10.71 -16.45
CA PRO A 76 -5.56 -9.40 -17.09
C PRO A 76 -5.51 -8.25 -16.06
N PRO A 77 -4.82 -7.14 -16.34
CA PRO A 77 -4.73 -6.00 -15.42
C PRO A 77 -6.08 -5.47 -14.92
N GLU A 78 -7.11 -5.49 -15.77
CA GLU A 78 -8.47 -5.07 -15.43
C GLU A 78 -9.20 -6.02 -14.45
N LYS A 79 -8.65 -7.21 -14.23
CA LYS A 79 -9.15 -8.19 -13.25
C LYS A 79 -8.38 -8.15 -11.94
N VAL A 80 -7.44 -7.21 -11.78
CA VAL A 80 -6.68 -7.02 -10.55
C VAL A 80 -7.29 -5.89 -9.73
N LEU A 81 -7.52 -6.16 -8.44
CA LEU A 81 -7.89 -5.15 -7.46
C LEU A 81 -6.65 -4.67 -6.70
N LEU A 82 -6.49 -3.36 -6.60
CA LEU A 82 -5.41 -2.77 -5.80
C LEU A 82 -5.70 -2.95 -4.30
N PRO A 83 -4.72 -3.43 -3.52
CA PRO A 83 -4.91 -3.81 -2.12
C PRO A 83 -5.17 -2.59 -1.21
N PRO A 84 -6.40 -2.39 -0.70
CA PRO A 84 -6.77 -1.25 0.17
C PRO A 84 -5.81 -1.07 1.34
N LEU A 85 -5.50 -2.19 1.98
CA LEU A 85 -4.71 -2.26 3.19
C LEU A 85 -3.26 -1.86 2.92
N HIS A 86 -2.67 -2.45 1.88
CA HIS A 86 -1.30 -2.16 1.53
C HIS A 86 -1.12 -0.70 1.08
N ILE A 87 -2.13 -0.06 0.49
CA ILE A 87 -2.08 1.38 0.16
C ILE A 87 -1.95 2.22 1.42
N LYS A 88 -2.85 2.02 2.40
CA LYS A 88 -2.80 2.70 3.70
C LYS A 88 -1.44 2.50 4.39
N LEU A 89 -0.96 1.25 4.41
CA LEU A 89 0.36 0.90 4.95
C LEU A 89 1.50 1.66 4.24
N GLY A 90 1.44 1.78 2.92
CA GLY A 90 2.47 2.47 2.16
C GLY A 90 2.47 3.98 2.32
N LEU A 91 1.30 4.60 2.44
CA LEU A 91 1.15 6.04 2.69
C LEU A 91 1.66 6.39 4.09
N MET A 92 1.20 5.67 5.11
CA MET A 92 1.70 5.81 6.49
C MET A 92 3.21 5.63 6.56
N LYS A 93 3.74 4.64 5.83
CA LYS A 93 5.18 4.43 5.72
C LYS A 93 5.91 5.62 5.10
N GLN A 94 5.31 6.42 4.21
CA GLN A 94 5.94 7.63 3.68
C GLN A 94 5.84 8.81 4.64
N PHE A 95 4.73 8.97 5.34
CA PHE A 95 4.57 9.98 6.38
C PHE A 95 5.63 9.85 7.48
N ILE A 96 5.81 8.67 8.06
CA ILE A 96 6.85 8.44 9.10
C ILE A 96 8.28 8.67 8.54
N LYS A 97 8.42 8.73 7.21
CA LYS A 97 9.70 8.87 6.47
C LYS A 97 10.11 10.32 6.37
N SER A 98 9.15 11.21 6.33
CA SER A 98 9.38 12.64 6.33
C SER A 98 9.48 13.25 7.73
N VAL A 99 8.89 12.62 8.75
CA VAL A 99 9.01 13.07 10.15
C VAL A 99 10.48 13.01 10.65
N PRO A 100 11.03 14.08 11.26
CA PRO A 100 12.36 14.11 11.88
C PRO A 100 12.56 13.00 12.91
N LYS A 101 13.77 12.47 13.03
CA LYS A 101 14.04 11.27 13.86
C LYS A 101 14.23 11.61 15.34
N ASP A 102 14.59 12.84 15.62
CA ASP A 102 14.75 13.49 16.92
C ASP A 102 13.48 14.25 17.37
N GLY A 103 12.52 14.46 16.46
CA GLY A 103 11.25 15.15 16.73
C GLY A 103 10.34 14.41 17.72
N GLU A 104 9.49 15.17 18.41
CA GLU A 104 8.52 14.66 19.40
C GLU A 104 7.58 13.61 18.81
N CYS A 105 7.08 13.82 17.59
CA CYS A 105 6.23 12.87 16.88
C CYS A 105 6.88 11.49 16.73
N PHE A 106 8.16 11.43 16.35
CA PHE A 106 8.87 10.15 16.21
C PHE A 106 9.17 9.51 17.58
N ARG A 107 9.54 10.32 18.58
CA ARG A 107 9.73 9.83 19.96
C ARG A 107 8.45 9.25 20.55
N TYR A 108 7.31 9.87 20.29
CA TYR A 108 6.01 9.35 20.69
C TYR A 108 5.70 8.01 20.04
N LEU A 109 5.98 7.84 18.74
CA LEU A 109 5.83 6.54 18.07
C LEU A 109 6.69 5.46 18.71
N CYS A 110 7.92 5.79 19.10
CA CYS A 110 8.81 4.87 19.81
C CYS A 110 8.26 4.44 21.16
N SER A 111 7.73 5.39 21.95
CA SER A 111 7.15 5.08 23.27
C SER A 111 5.84 4.30 23.17
N LYS A 112 5.01 4.57 22.16
CA LYS A 112 3.74 3.87 21.92
C LYS A 112 3.93 2.40 21.53
N PHE A 113 5.02 2.10 20.83
CA PHE A 113 5.33 0.76 20.37
C PHE A 113 6.69 0.28 20.93
N PRO A 114 6.81 0.06 22.25
CA PRO A 114 8.08 -0.28 22.89
C PRO A 114 8.64 -1.65 22.45
N LYS A 115 7.77 -2.51 21.88
CA LYS A 115 8.15 -3.81 21.30
C LYS A 115 8.74 -3.69 19.89
N LEU A 116 8.62 -2.52 19.25
CA LEU A 116 9.30 -2.23 17.99
C LEU A 116 10.60 -1.51 18.31
N SER A 117 11.72 -2.06 17.87
CA SER A 117 12.99 -1.33 17.97
C SER A 117 12.93 -0.03 17.18
N GLU A 118 13.76 0.94 17.54
CA GLU A 118 13.92 2.17 16.76
C GLU A 118 14.32 1.85 15.32
N ALA A 119 15.14 0.80 15.12
CA ALA A 119 15.47 0.25 13.81
C ALA A 119 14.21 -0.28 13.09
N ASN A 120 13.30 -0.98 13.75
CA ASN A 120 12.04 -1.45 13.15
C ASN A 120 11.06 -0.31 12.85
N LEU A 121 11.10 0.78 13.59
CA LEU A 121 10.35 2.01 13.30
C LEU A 121 11.02 2.83 12.18
N LYS A 122 12.34 2.75 12.02
CA LYS A 122 13.13 3.32 10.91
C LYS A 122 13.00 2.49 9.63
N GLU A 123 12.97 1.16 9.72
CA GLU A 123 12.80 0.18 8.64
C GLU A 123 11.31 -0.10 8.34
N ARG A 124 10.45 0.28 9.30
CA ARG A 124 8.99 0.43 9.22
C ARG A 124 8.27 -0.87 8.92
N VAL A 125 8.28 -1.75 9.91
CA VAL A 125 7.34 -2.87 10.01
C VAL A 125 6.12 -2.40 10.80
N PHE A 126 5.36 -1.47 10.23
CA PHE A 126 4.02 -1.16 10.76
C PHE A 126 3.07 -2.25 10.28
N THR A 127 2.45 -2.94 11.22
CA THR A 127 1.34 -3.84 10.94
C THR A 127 0.03 -3.04 10.92
N VAL A 128 -1.03 -3.67 10.41
CA VAL A 128 -2.37 -3.06 10.40
C VAL A 128 -2.85 -2.67 11.80
N PRO A 129 -2.73 -3.52 12.84
CA PRO A 129 -3.08 -3.11 14.20
C PRO A 129 -2.34 -1.87 14.67
N ASN A 130 -1.08 -1.69 14.28
CA ASN A 130 -0.32 -0.50 14.66
C ASN A 130 -0.89 0.75 14.01
N ILE A 131 -1.24 0.70 12.72
CA ILE A 131 -1.85 1.85 12.03
C ILE A 131 -3.19 2.22 12.65
N ARG A 132 -4.07 1.23 12.89
CA ARG A 132 -5.37 1.49 13.52
C ARG A 132 -5.20 2.15 14.89
N LYS A 133 -4.27 1.66 15.71
CA LYS A 133 -3.95 2.27 17.02
C LYS A 133 -3.53 3.72 16.87
N VAL A 134 -2.67 4.05 15.90
CA VAL A 134 -2.20 5.43 15.68
C VAL A 134 -3.30 6.32 15.11
N LEU A 135 -4.12 5.82 14.18
CA LEU A 135 -5.24 6.57 13.59
C LEU A 135 -6.28 6.97 14.65
N SER A 136 -6.56 6.08 15.60
CA SER A 136 -7.51 6.32 16.70
C SER A 136 -6.92 7.09 17.89
N ASP A 137 -5.62 7.38 17.89
CA ASP A 137 -4.93 8.04 19.00
C ASP A 137 -4.95 9.56 18.83
N SER A 138 -5.80 10.25 19.59
CA SER A 138 -5.89 11.71 19.55
C SER A 138 -4.60 12.39 20.01
N LEU A 139 -3.93 11.82 21.02
CA LEU A 139 -2.70 12.36 21.61
C LEU A 139 -1.54 12.36 20.60
N PHE A 140 -1.54 11.44 19.64
CA PHE A 140 -0.49 11.39 18.63
C PHE A 140 -0.39 12.71 17.84
N SER A 141 -1.53 13.32 17.50
CA SER A 141 -1.55 14.58 16.75
C SER A 141 -1.12 15.81 17.56
N GLU A 142 -1.04 15.69 18.89
CA GLU A 142 -0.54 16.75 19.77
C GLU A 142 0.98 16.80 19.81
N THR A 143 1.64 15.70 19.40
CA THR A 143 3.11 15.60 19.34
C THR A 143 3.73 16.10 18.03
N MET A 144 2.88 16.57 17.11
CA MET A 144 3.26 16.97 15.76
C MET A 144 3.44 18.47 15.65
N GLU A 145 4.45 18.89 14.89
CA GLU A 145 4.54 20.27 14.40
C GLU A 145 3.42 20.58 13.40
N ASP A 146 3.14 21.86 13.14
CA ASP A 146 2.02 22.29 12.29
C ASP A 146 2.00 21.60 10.93
N LYS A 147 3.17 21.50 10.29
CA LYS A 147 3.33 20.88 8.97
C LYS A 147 3.06 19.37 8.99
N GLU A 148 3.53 18.69 10.04
CA GLU A 148 3.31 17.27 10.26
C GLU A 148 1.83 17.01 10.55
N LYS A 149 1.21 17.86 11.36
CA LYS A 149 -0.20 17.78 11.75
C LYS A 149 -1.13 18.00 10.57
N GLU A 150 -0.81 18.93 9.68
CA GLU A 150 -1.54 19.12 8.42
C GLU A 150 -1.44 17.87 7.54
N THR A 151 -0.22 17.32 7.37
CA THR A 151 0.01 16.11 6.59
C THR A 151 -0.76 14.92 7.16
N TRP A 152 -0.69 14.73 8.48
CA TRP A 152 -1.41 13.69 9.19
C TRP A 152 -2.92 13.85 9.08
N GLY A 153 -3.43 15.08 9.24
CA GLY A 153 -4.84 15.40 9.07
C GLY A 153 -5.36 15.04 7.68
N SER A 154 -4.62 15.42 6.63
CA SER A 154 -4.97 15.07 5.24
C SER A 154 -4.95 13.56 4.98
N PHE A 155 -4.01 12.83 5.60
CA PHE A 155 -3.96 11.38 5.53
C PHE A 155 -5.16 10.73 6.22
N LYS A 156 -5.53 11.18 7.43
CA LYS A 156 -6.72 10.69 8.13
C LYS A 156 -7.99 10.93 7.32
N ASP A 157 -8.14 12.12 6.74
CA ASP A 157 -9.27 12.47 5.88
C ASP A 157 -9.36 11.53 4.68
N ALA A 158 -8.24 11.28 3.99
CA ALA A 158 -8.19 10.32 2.88
C ALA A 158 -8.47 8.87 3.31
N VAL A 159 -8.03 8.45 4.50
CA VAL A 159 -8.35 7.11 5.01
C VAL A 159 -9.85 6.97 5.21
N HIS A 160 -10.47 7.88 5.95
CA HIS A 160 -11.89 7.77 6.32
C HIS A 160 -12.86 7.98 5.15
N ARG A 161 -12.55 8.92 4.27
CA ARG A 161 -13.47 9.31 3.18
C ARG A 161 -13.19 8.60 1.87
N PHE A 162 -12.07 7.91 1.73
CA PHE A 162 -11.73 7.23 0.48
C PHE A 162 -11.27 5.79 0.67
N LEU A 163 -10.36 5.52 1.60
CA LEU A 163 -9.72 4.19 1.73
C LEU A 163 -10.43 3.24 2.73
N GLU A 164 -11.64 3.58 3.16
CA GLU A 164 -12.49 2.78 4.05
C GLU A 164 -13.72 2.22 3.29
N ASN A 165 -14.91 2.22 3.88
CA ASN A 165 -16.04 1.46 3.33
C ASN A 165 -16.63 2.09 2.09
N THR A 166 -16.98 3.38 2.11
CA THR A 166 -17.64 4.03 0.97
C THR A 166 -16.77 5.16 0.45
N LYS A 167 -16.42 5.08 -0.84
CA LYS A 167 -15.69 6.12 -1.56
C LYS A 167 -16.53 7.40 -1.63
N ASP A 168 -16.07 8.46 -0.97
CA ASP A 168 -16.68 9.79 -1.05
C ASP A 168 -16.66 10.27 -2.52
N PRO A 169 -17.75 10.89 -3.02
CA PRO A 169 -17.78 11.43 -4.39
C PRO A 169 -16.62 12.38 -4.70
N LEU A 170 -16.07 13.07 -3.69
CA LEU A 170 -14.94 13.99 -3.80
C LEU A 170 -13.58 13.32 -3.60
N ASN A 171 -13.50 11.99 -3.66
CA ASN A 171 -12.27 11.21 -3.47
C ASN A 171 -11.06 11.74 -4.27
N LYS A 172 -11.26 12.21 -5.51
CA LYS A 172 -10.18 12.75 -6.35
C LYS A 172 -9.57 14.00 -5.73
N ILE A 173 -10.41 14.89 -5.20
CA ILE A 173 -9.98 16.12 -4.54
C ILE A 173 -9.29 15.78 -3.20
N ILE A 174 -9.84 14.84 -2.44
CA ILE A 174 -9.29 14.40 -1.15
C ILE A 174 -7.90 13.79 -1.36
N ALA A 175 -7.76 12.88 -2.32
CA ALA A 175 -6.48 12.27 -2.65
C ALA A 175 -5.48 13.30 -3.17
N GLN A 176 -5.89 14.20 -4.06
CA GLN A 176 -5.02 15.25 -4.58
C GLN A 176 -4.51 16.16 -3.47
N ARG A 177 -5.40 16.62 -2.57
CA ARG A 177 -5.03 17.45 -1.42
C ARG A 177 -4.02 16.73 -0.53
N MET A 178 -4.28 15.46 -0.19
CA MET A 178 -3.35 14.67 0.61
C MET A 178 -1.97 14.56 -0.07
N LEU A 179 -1.93 14.28 -1.37
CA LEU A 179 -0.68 14.15 -2.12
C LEU A 179 0.11 15.46 -2.20
N THR A 180 -0.55 16.60 -2.35
CA THR A 180 0.09 17.93 -2.30
C THR A 180 0.73 18.21 -0.94
N VAL A 181 0.04 17.92 0.16
CA VAL A 181 0.61 18.11 1.50
C VAL A 181 1.76 17.12 1.75
N TYR A 182 1.65 15.89 1.25
CA TYR A 182 2.74 14.90 1.29
C TYR A 182 3.99 15.40 0.56
N GLU A 183 3.85 15.94 -0.65
CA GLU A 183 4.95 16.55 -1.38
C GLU A 183 5.59 17.69 -0.58
N ALA A 184 4.78 18.62 -0.07
CA ALA A 184 5.25 19.76 0.72
C ALA A 184 6.00 19.30 1.99
N GLN A 185 5.53 18.24 2.66
CA GLN A 185 6.19 17.61 3.81
C GLN A 185 7.53 16.93 3.46
N GLY A 186 7.81 16.70 2.18
CA GLY A 186 9.01 15.99 1.74
C GLY A 186 8.85 14.47 1.75
N CYS A 187 7.62 13.96 1.74
CA CYS A 187 7.36 12.55 1.52
C CYS A 187 7.88 12.14 0.14
N LYS A 188 8.53 10.97 0.05
CA LYS A 188 8.96 10.42 -1.24
C LYS A 188 7.80 9.66 -1.88
N MET A 189 7.51 9.92 -3.15
CA MET A 189 6.49 9.16 -3.86
C MET A 189 6.88 7.68 -3.92
N ASN A 190 5.96 6.82 -3.48
CA ASN A 190 6.04 5.39 -3.72
C ASN A 190 5.00 4.98 -4.77
N LEU A 191 5.05 3.71 -5.18
CA LEU A 191 4.11 3.17 -6.16
C LEU A 191 2.64 3.41 -5.75
N LYS A 192 2.31 3.33 -4.46
CA LYS A 192 0.94 3.51 -3.94
C LYS A 192 0.46 4.95 -4.08
N ALA A 193 1.30 5.93 -3.74
CA ALA A 193 1.03 7.35 -3.98
C ALA A 193 0.90 7.64 -5.48
N HIS A 194 1.72 7.01 -6.32
CA HIS A 194 1.59 7.11 -7.78
C HIS A 194 0.23 6.58 -8.28
N PHE A 195 -0.24 5.43 -7.79
CA PHE A 195 -1.58 4.92 -8.14
C PHE A 195 -2.69 5.90 -7.74
N LEU A 196 -2.57 6.55 -6.59
CA LEU A 196 -3.55 7.56 -6.15
C LEU A 196 -3.51 8.82 -7.01
N LEU A 197 -2.34 9.21 -7.53
CA LEU A 197 -2.19 10.40 -8.37
C LEU A 197 -2.65 10.14 -9.82
N SER A 198 -2.19 9.04 -10.43
CA SER A 198 -2.34 8.79 -11.87
C SER A 198 -3.45 7.80 -12.22
N HIS A 199 -3.90 6.99 -11.26
CA HIS A 199 -4.77 5.84 -11.52
C HIS A 199 -5.90 5.72 -10.48
N ILE A 200 -6.41 6.86 -10.00
CA ILE A 200 -7.43 6.89 -8.95
C ILE A 200 -8.76 6.23 -9.34
N ASP A 201 -9.02 6.15 -10.64
CA ASP A 201 -10.20 5.53 -11.21
C ASP A 201 -10.13 3.99 -11.20
N CYS A 202 -8.96 3.40 -10.99
CA CYS A 202 -8.79 1.95 -10.84
C CYS A 202 -9.25 1.43 -9.47
N PHE A 203 -9.59 2.33 -8.55
CA PHE A 203 -10.02 1.98 -7.21
C PHE A 203 -11.53 1.70 -7.12
N PRO A 204 -11.94 0.61 -6.46
CA PRO A 204 -13.36 0.24 -6.32
C PRO A 204 -14.15 1.27 -5.52
N GLU A 205 -15.47 1.24 -5.64
CA GLU A 205 -16.36 2.09 -4.85
C GLU A 205 -16.35 1.74 -3.36
N ASN A 206 -16.18 0.46 -3.03
CA ASN A 206 -16.12 -0.02 -1.66
C ASN A 206 -14.80 -0.71 -1.37
N PHE A 207 -13.86 -0.02 -0.71
CA PHE A 207 -12.56 -0.61 -0.35
C PHE A 207 -12.67 -1.57 0.83
N GLY A 208 -13.56 -1.28 1.78
CA GLY A 208 -13.80 -2.11 2.96
C GLY A 208 -14.22 -3.54 2.60
N ALA A 209 -15.03 -3.71 1.55
CA ALA A 209 -15.50 -5.00 1.07
C ALA A 209 -14.38 -5.92 0.56
N TYR A 210 -13.24 -5.36 0.14
CA TYR A 210 -12.10 -6.09 -0.37
C TYR A 210 -10.85 -5.96 0.51
N SER A 211 -11.05 -5.58 1.78
CA SER A 211 -9.97 -5.42 2.74
C SER A 211 -9.30 -6.76 3.03
N GLU A 212 -7.97 -6.81 2.88
CA GLU A 212 -7.14 -7.99 3.17
C GLU A 212 -6.94 -8.22 4.68
N GLU A 213 -7.55 -7.38 5.53
CA GLU A 213 -7.38 -7.42 6.99
C GLU A 213 -7.84 -8.75 7.61
N GLN A 214 -8.86 -9.39 7.04
CA GLN A 214 -9.28 -10.72 7.48
C GLN A 214 -8.20 -11.78 7.19
N GLY A 215 -7.53 -11.67 6.04
CA GLY A 215 -6.39 -12.52 5.70
C GLY A 215 -5.22 -12.31 6.66
N GLU A 216 -4.85 -11.06 6.93
CA GLU A 216 -3.79 -10.76 7.92
C GLU A 216 -4.14 -11.27 9.33
N ARG A 217 -5.40 -11.18 9.75
CA ARG A 217 -5.86 -11.72 11.04
C ARG A 217 -5.75 -13.24 11.07
N PHE A 218 -6.18 -13.91 10.00
CA PHE A 218 -6.05 -15.35 9.86
C PHE A 218 -4.59 -15.80 9.98
N TYR A 219 -3.63 -15.08 9.38
CA TYR A 219 -2.21 -15.39 9.56
C TYR A 219 -1.74 -15.28 11.02
N GLN A 220 -2.24 -14.31 11.79
CA GLN A 220 -1.93 -14.20 13.21
C GLN A 220 -2.52 -15.37 14.01
N ASP A 221 -3.77 -15.74 13.71
CA ASP A 221 -4.43 -16.88 14.35
C ASP A 221 -3.71 -18.20 14.03
N VAL A 222 -3.31 -18.42 12.76
CA VAL A 222 -2.52 -19.58 12.34
C VAL A 222 -1.17 -19.61 13.03
N HIS A 223 -0.43 -18.50 13.09
CA HIS A 223 0.85 -18.45 13.80
C HIS A 223 0.69 -18.80 15.29
N ASP A 224 -0.39 -18.36 15.92
CA ASP A 224 -0.70 -18.71 17.31
C ASP A 224 -1.05 -20.20 17.48
N ILE A 225 -1.79 -20.78 16.53
CA ILE A 225 -2.06 -22.22 16.48
C ILE A 225 -0.75 -22.98 16.29
N GLU A 226 0.04 -22.66 15.27
CA GLU A 226 1.34 -23.30 15.00
C GLU A 226 2.22 -23.28 16.24
N ARG A 227 2.37 -22.12 16.91
CA ARG A 227 3.14 -22.00 18.16
C ARG A 227 2.61 -22.90 19.28
N ARG A 228 1.29 -23.01 19.45
CA ARG A 228 0.69 -23.85 20.51
C ARG A 228 0.84 -25.35 20.24
N TYR A 229 0.87 -25.73 18.97
CA TYR A 229 0.89 -27.13 18.54
C TYR A 229 2.24 -27.57 17.96
N GLN A 230 3.26 -26.71 17.98
CA GLN A 230 4.61 -27.02 17.52
C GLN A 230 5.17 -28.23 18.28
N GLY A 231 5.53 -29.30 17.55
CA GLY A 231 6.04 -30.55 18.13
C GLY A 231 4.97 -31.51 18.68
N ARG A 232 3.67 -31.24 18.48
CA ARG A 232 2.57 -32.14 18.85
C ARG A 232 1.98 -32.94 17.68
N TRP A 233 2.55 -32.78 16.50
CA TRP A 233 2.10 -33.45 15.28
C TRP A 233 3.07 -34.58 14.98
N ASP A 234 2.67 -35.81 15.30
CA ASP A 234 3.35 -36.99 14.78
C ASP A 234 3.00 -37.11 13.29
N ALA A 235 4.00 -37.05 12.41
CA ALA A 235 3.86 -37.47 11.03
C ALA A 235 3.71 -38.98 11.03
N SER A 236 2.46 -39.45 11.07
CA SER A 236 2.11 -40.85 10.83
C SER A 236 2.08 -41.13 9.33
#